data_AF-A0AAV1CHJ1-F1
#
_entry.id   AF-A0AAV1CHJ1-F1
#
_cell.length_a   1.000
_cell.length_b   1.000
_cell.length_c   1.000
_cell.angle_alpha   90.00
_cell.angle_beta   90.00
_cell.angle_gamma   90.00
#
_symmetry.space_group_name_H-M   'P 1'
#
loop_
_entity.id
_entity.type
_entity.pdbx_description
1 polymer ?
#
loop_
_entity_poly.entity_id
_entity_poly.type
_entity_poly.pdbx_seq_one_letter_code
_entity_poly.pdbx_strand_id
1 'polypeptide(L)'
;MKQVPAIVVDDEFKLNESQAIIKFLVEAFPQVADHWYPKELFKRAQINSILAWYHTNLRRGTLNFVIHSTFAPVFGLPLDPEAAAEDEKVLSGSLAHIESFWLKGDGPFLLGSSQPSIADLGLACEIMELEVVDDGARERILSPHQKILKWIDATKNATQPYFDEFHALLPQVKQTLQNKI
;
A
#
# COMPACT_ATOMS: atom_id res chain seq x y z
N MET A 1 -21.68 -3.55 6.35
CA MET A 1 -20.65 -3.79 5.30
C MET A 1 -19.96 -5.12 5.60
N LYS A 2 -19.62 -5.93 4.59
CA LYS A 2 -18.92 -7.21 4.76
C LYS A 2 -17.49 -7.08 4.20
N GLN A 3 -16.66 -6.30 4.88
CA GLN A 3 -15.30 -5.96 4.46
C GLN A 3 -14.29 -6.28 5.57
N VAL A 4 -13.04 -6.49 5.19
CA VAL A 4 -11.89 -6.71 6.08
C VAL A 4 -10.88 -5.57 5.89
N PRO A 5 -10.03 -5.26 6.89
CA PRO A 5 -9.91 -5.88 8.22
C PRO A 5 -10.88 -5.32 9.28
N ALA A 6 -11.06 -6.08 10.36
CA ALA A 6 -11.72 -5.68 11.60
C ALA A 6 -11.01 -6.33 12.79
N ILE A 7 -10.98 -5.65 13.95
CA ILE A 7 -10.42 -6.15 15.21
C ILE A 7 -11.46 -6.09 16.32
N VAL A 8 -11.26 -6.94 17.33
CA VAL A 8 -11.96 -6.90 18.62
C VAL A 8 -10.91 -6.82 19.72
N VAL A 9 -11.10 -5.90 20.66
CA VAL A 9 -10.21 -5.69 21.81
C VAL A 9 -11.01 -5.93 23.09
N ASP A 10 -10.50 -6.82 23.94
CA ASP A 10 -11.10 -7.23 25.21
C ASP A 10 -12.58 -7.63 25.10
N ASP A 11 -12.96 -8.26 23.98
CA ASP A 11 -14.34 -8.68 23.64
C ASP A 11 -15.41 -7.55 23.64
N GLU A 12 -15.02 -6.30 23.86
CA GLU A 12 -15.92 -5.16 24.03
C GLU A 12 -15.78 -4.13 22.89
N PHE A 13 -14.55 -3.75 22.56
CA PHE A 13 -14.30 -2.70 21.57
C PHE A 13 -14.09 -3.30 20.18
N LYS A 14 -14.90 -2.85 19.21
CA LYS A 14 -14.85 -3.32 17.83
C LYS A 14 -14.45 -2.16 16.92
N LEU A 15 -13.46 -2.40 16.06
CA LEU A 15 -12.97 -1.40 15.13
C LEU A 15 -12.75 -2.01 13.74
N ASN A 16 -13.24 -1.33 12.72
CA ASN A 16 -13.01 -1.61 11.31
C ASN A 16 -12.29 -0.42 10.66
N GLU A 17 -11.90 -0.57 9.39
CA GLU A 17 -11.01 0.33 8.63
C GLU A 17 -9.53 0.16 9.00
N SER A 18 -8.72 -0.30 8.05
CA SER A 18 -7.29 -0.57 8.26
C SER A 18 -6.54 0.66 8.82
N GLN A 19 -6.87 1.87 8.35
CA GLN A 19 -6.26 3.10 8.86
C GLN A 19 -6.67 3.48 10.27
N ALA A 20 -7.93 3.23 10.65
CA ALA A 20 -8.37 3.46 12.02
C ALA A 20 -7.70 2.45 12.95
N ILE A 21 -7.65 1.18 12.52
CA ILE A 21 -7.01 0.09 13.24
C ILE A 21 -5.53 0.37 13.47
N ILE A 22 -4.76 0.73 12.43
CA ILE A 22 -3.31 0.94 12.60
C ILE A 22 -3.01 2.13 13.52
N LYS A 23 -3.81 3.21 13.46
CA LYS A 23 -3.68 4.35 14.38
C LYS A 23 -3.98 3.94 15.82
N PHE A 24 -5.06 3.18 16.01
CA PHE A 24 -5.41 2.62 17.31
C PHE A 24 -4.27 1.76 17.86
N LEU A 25 -3.70 0.85 17.06
CA LEU A 25 -2.60 0.00 17.50
C LEU A 25 -1.37 0.83 17.92
N VAL A 26 -0.98 1.85 17.16
CA VAL A 26 0.16 2.70 17.56
C VAL A 26 -0.13 3.47 18.86
N GLU A 27 -1.36 3.90 19.09
CA GLU A 27 -1.73 4.67 20.29
C GLU A 27 -2.00 3.79 21.53
N ALA A 28 -2.50 2.57 21.34
CA ALA A 28 -2.85 1.65 22.42
C ALA A 28 -1.63 0.93 23.02
N PHE A 29 -0.52 0.85 22.29
CA PHE A 29 0.70 0.15 22.70
C PHE A 29 1.88 1.13 22.88
N PRO A 30 2.13 1.65 24.09
CA PRO A 30 3.16 2.67 24.35
C PRO A 30 4.59 2.28 23.98
N GLN A 31 4.86 0.99 23.83
CA GLN A 31 6.15 0.45 23.37
C GLN A 31 6.38 0.66 21.86
N VAL A 32 5.35 0.99 21.08
CA VAL A 32 5.49 1.31 19.66
C VAL A 32 6.17 2.66 19.53
N ALA A 33 7.24 2.70 18.74
CA ALA A 33 8.06 3.89 18.60
C ALA A 33 7.30 5.05 17.93
N ASP A 34 7.51 6.27 18.42
CA ASP A 34 6.74 7.47 18.03
C ASP A 34 6.81 7.78 16.53
N HIS A 35 7.90 7.39 15.84
CA HIS A 35 8.06 7.64 14.41
C HIS A 35 6.94 7.03 13.54
N TRP A 36 6.30 5.94 13.99
CA TRP A 36 5.18 5.32 13.29
C TRP A 36 3.99 6.27 13.15
N TYR A 37 3.62 6.96 14.23
CA TYR A 37 2.52 7.93 14.22
C TYR A 37 2.79 9.08 15.21
N PRO A 38 3.68 10.01 14.85
CA PRO A 38 4.23 11.02 15.77
C PRO A 38 3.14 11.82 16.46
N LYS A 39 3.34 12.16 17.73
CA LYS A 39 2.42 13.06 18.46
C LYS A 39 2.56 14.54 18.07
N GLU A 40 3.68 14.91 17.44
CA GLU A 40 3.91 16.27 16.94
C GLU A 40 2.85 16.64 15.90
N LEU A 41 2.21 17.79 16.09
CA LEU A 41 0.99 18.19 15.39
C LEU A 41 1.18 18.23 13.86
N PHE A 42 2.24 18.88 13.38
CA PHE A 42 2.42 19.11 11.95
C PHE A 42 2.82 17.82 11.22
N LYS A 43 3.73 17.01 11.79
CA LYS A 43 4.10 15.69 11.25
C LYS A 43 2.90 14.76 11.21
N ARG A 44 2.10 14.72 12.28
CA ARG A 44 0.86 13.92 12.33
C ARG A 44 -0.13 14.37 11.25
N ALA A 45 -0.30 15.67 11.06
CA ALA A 45 -1.18 16.21 10.02
C ALA A 45 -0.71 15.82 8.61
N GLN A 46 0.60 15.85 8.33
CA GLN A 46 1.16 15.43 7.03
C GLN A 46 0.93 13.93 6.78
N ILE A 47 1.20 13.07 7.78
CA ILE A 47 0.93 11.63 7.69
C ILE A 47 -0.56 11.37 7.44
N ASN A 48 -1.44 12.04 8.18
CA ASN A 48 -2.89 11.93 7.97
C ASN A 48 -3.32 12.38 6.57
N SER A 49 -2.69 13.42 6.01
CA SER A 49 -2.94 13.86 4.64
C SER A 49 -2.54 12.80 3.62
N ILE A 50 -1.39 12.15 3.79
CA ILE A 50 -0.93 11.06 2.91
C ILE A 50 -1.91 9.88 2.98
N LEU A 51 -2.26 9.47 4.20
CA LEU A 51 -3.18 8.39 4.47
C LEU A 51 -4.56 8.64 3.81
N ALA A 52 -5.13 9.84 3.99
CA ALA A 52 -6.40 10.19 3.38
C ALA A 52 -6.32 10.22 1.84
N TRP A 53 -5.23 10.76 1.28
CA TRP A 53 -5.05 10.83 -0.17
C TRP A 53 -4.92 9.46 -0.82
N TYR A 54 -4.16 8.52 -0.24
CA TYR A 54 -3.89 7.27 -0.94
C TYR A 54 -5.15 6.44 -1.15
N HIS A 55 -6.13 6.52 -0.24
CA HIS A 55 -7.40 5.80 -0.36
C HIS A 55 -8.17 6.11 -1.64
N THR A 56 -8.18 7.38 -2.07
CA THR A 56 -8.96 7.84 -3.23
C THR A 56 -8.12 8.03 -4.49
N ASN A 57 -6.80 7.88 -4.37
CA ASN A 57 -5.83 8.02 -5.46
C ASN A 57 -5.11 6.68 -5.67
N LEU A 58 -3.98 6.46 -4.98
CA LEU A 58 -3.17 5.26 -5.17
C LEU A 58 -3.99 3.96 -5.10
N ARG A 59 -4.74 3.73 -4.02
CA ARG A 59 -5.53 2.51 -3.83
C ARG A 59 -6.60 2.34 -4.89
N ARG A 60 -7.23 3.44 -5.33
CA ARG A 60 -8.20 3.39 -6.42
C ARG A 60 -7.53 2.91 -7.72
N GLY A 61 -6.36 3.47 -8.05
CA GLY A 61 -5.60 3.05 -9.24
C GLY A 61 -5.13 1.60 -9.14
N THR A 62 -4.44 1.25 -8.05
CA THR A 62 -3.87 -0.10 -7.87
C THR A 62 -4.94 -1.17 -7.81
N LEU A 63 -5.92 -1.05 -6.90
CA LEU A 63 -6.93 -2.08 -6.70
C LEU A 63 -7.74 -2.34 -7.97
N ASN A 64 -8.19 -1.27 -8.64
CA ASN A 64 -8.97 -1.43 -9.87
C ASN A 64 -8.13 -2.05 -10.98
N PHE A 65 -6.87 -1.60 -11.15
CA PHE A 65 -5.96 -2.19 -12.12
C PHE A 65 -5.76 -3.68 -11.87
N VAL A 66 -5.50 -4.09 -10.62
CA VAL A 66 -5.32 -5.50 -10.24
C VAL A 66 -6.60 -6.30 -10.48
N ILE A 67 -7.78 -5.75 -10.16
CA ILE A 67 -9.07 -6.40 -10.43
C ILE A 67 -9.30 -6.59 -11.92
N HIS A 68 -9.23 -5.53 -12.73
CA HIS A 68 -9.57 -5.59 -14.15
C HIS A 68 -8.54 -6.35 -14.98
N SER A 69 -7.27 -6.36 -14.57
CA SER A 69 -6.19 -7.05 -15.31
C SER A 69 -5.94 -8.50 -14.85
N THR A 70 -6.28 -8.85 -13.61
CA THR A 70 -5.85 -10.13 -13.02
C THR A 70 -6.93 -10.81 -12.16
N PHE A 71 -7.61 -10.09 -11.27
CA PHE A 71 -8.43 -10.69 -10.22
C PHE A 71 -9.90 -10.96 -10.60
N ALA A 72 -10.44 -10.32 -11.64
CA ALA A 72 -11.85 -10.47 -12.04
C ALA A 72 -12.32 -11.94 -12.21
N PRO A 73 -11.52 -12.88 -12.77
CA PRO A 73 -11.90 -14.29 -12.89
C PRO A 73 -12.15 -14.99 -11.56
N VAL A 74 -11.56 -14.53 -10.45
CA VAL A 74 -11.84 -15.06 -9.09
C VAL A 74 -13.31 -14.84 -8.72
N PHE A 75 -13.92 -13.77 -9.23
CA PHE A 75 -15.32 -13.42 -9.02
C PHE A 75 -16.25 -13.93 -10.14
N GLY A 76 -15.74 -14.75 -11.07
CA GLY A 76 -16.50 -15.21 -12.23
C GLY A 76 -16.77 -14.11 -13.27
N LEU A 77 -16.00 -13.02 -13.22
CA LEU A 77 -16.07 -11.91 -14.16
C LEU A 77 -14.94 -12.02 -15.20
N PRO A 78 -15.14 -11.56 -16.43
CA PRO A 78 -14.06 -11.47 -17.41
C PRO A 78 -13.05 -10.38 -17.01
N LEU A 79 -11.83 -10.50 -17.53
CA LEU A 79 -10.87 -9.39 -17.53
C LEU A 79 -11.38 -8.25 -18.40
N ASP A 80 -10.98 -7.02 -18.06
CA ASP A 80 -11.36 -5.80 -18.78
C ASP A 80 -10.09 -4.99 -19.12
N PRO A 81 -9.49 -5.23 -20.30
CA PRO A 81 -8.26 -4.54 -20.71
C PRO A 81 -8.44 -3.02 -20.90
N GLU A 82 -9.63 -2.57 -21.29
CA GLU A 82 -9.91 -1.14 -21.51
C GLU A 82 -9.99 -0.42 -20.15
N ALA A 83 -10.73 -0.98 -19.20
CA ALA A 83 -10.78 -0.43 -17.84
C ALA A 83 -9.39 -0.49 -17.17
N ALA A 84 -8.66 -1.59 -17.32
CA ALA A 84 -7.30 -1.72 -16.80
C ALA A 84 -6.36 -0.64 -17.36
N ALA A 85 -6.47 -0.29 -18.65
CA ALA A 85 -5.66 0.78 -19.23
C ALA A 85 -5.97 2.18 -18.64
N GLU A 86 -7.23 2.45 -18.28
CA GLU A 86 -7.59 3.70 -17.58
C GLU A 86 -7.12 3.70 -16.12
N ASP A 87 -7.24 2.57 -15.41
CA ASP A 87 -6.74 2.45 -14.05
C ASP A 87 -5.21 2.54 -13.97
N GLU A 88 -4.50 2.01 -14.98
CA GLU A 88 -3.04 2.15 -15.11
C GLU A 88 -2.63 3.62 -15.19
N LYS A 89 -3.37 4.47 -15.93
CA LYS A 89 -3.09 5.92 -15.97
C LYS A 89 -3.25 6.57 -14.59
N VAL A 90 -4.29 6.19 -13.84
CA VAL A 90 -4.52 6.70 -12.48
C VAL A 90 -3.41 6.24 -11.53
N LEU A 91 -3.00 4.98 -11.64
CA LEU A 91 -1.90 4.42 -10.87
C LEU A 91 -0.57 5.11 -11.18
N SER A 92 -0.17 5.23 -12.44
CA SER A 92 1.06 5.92 -12.85
C SER A 92 1.06 7.39 -12.41
N GLY A 93 -0.08 8.08 -12.51
CA GLY A 93 -0.24 9.44 -11.98
C GLY A 93 -0.04 9.51 -10.46
N SER A 94 -0.54 8.50 -9.73
CA SER A 94 -0.37 8.39 -8.27
C SER A 94 1.09 8.13 -7.89
N LEU A 95 1.79 7.23 -8.59
CA LEU A 95 3.21 6.95 -8.38
C LEU A 95 4.07 8.21 -8.63
N ALA A 96 3.82 8.91 -9.75
CA ALA A 96 4.49 10.17 -10.05
C ALA A 96 4.22 11.26 -8.98
N HIS A 97 2.99 11.31 -8.44
CA HIS A 97 2.67 12.22 -7.34
C HIS A 97 3.46 11.89 -6.08
N ILE A 98 3.53 10.61 -5.69
CA ILE A 98 4.30 10.18 -4.51
C ILE A 98 5.78 10.57 -4.66
N GLU A 99 6.39 10.26 -5.82
CA GLU A 99 7.80 10.60 -6.09
C GLU A 99 8.07 12.09 -6.06
N SER A 100 7.18 12.88 -6.66
CA SER A 100 7.39 14.31 -6.82
C SER A 100 7.00 15.12 -5.59
N PHE A 101 6.06 14.63 -4.76
CA PHE A 101 5.48 15.38 -3.66
C PHE A 101 5.93 14.91 -2.28
N TRP A 102 5.95 13.60 -2.02
CA TRP A 102 6.23 13.06 -0.68
C TRP A 102 7.58 12.38 -0.53
N LEU A 103 8.15 11.81 -1.59
CA LEU A 103 9.56 11.34 -1.59
C LEU A 103 10.52 12.50 -1.93
N LYS A 104 10.37 13.60 -1.19
CA LYS A 104 11.24 14.78 -1.23
C LYS A 104 12.27 14.72 -0.10
N GLY A 105 13.41 15.37 -0.33
CA GLY A 105 14.51 15.41 0.63
C GLY A 105 15.44 14.21 0.50
N ASP A 106 16.38 14.10 1.44
CA ASP A 106 17.48 13.13 1.39
C ASP A 106 17.21 11.87 2.23
N GLY A 107 16.13 11.88 3.03
CA GLY A 107 15.74 10.74 3.85
C GLY A 107 15.15 9.59 3.01
N PRO A 108 15.32 8.33 3.45
CA PRO A 108 14.85 7.16 2.72
C PRO A 108 13.33 6.94 2.78
N PHE A 109 12.58 7.69 3.60
CA PHE A 109 11.14 7.55 3.81
C PHE A 109 10.34 8.77 3.36
N LEU A 110 9.01 8.64 3.31
CA LEU A 110 8.10 9.74 3.00
C LEU A 110 8.39 10.97 3.87
N LEU A 111 8.17 12.14 3.30
CA LEU A 111 8.48 13.45 3.87
C LEU A 111 9.98 13.68 4.14
N GLY A 112 10.87 12.89 3.54
CA GLY A 112 12.31 12.97 3.73
C GLY A 112 12.75 12.53 5.13
N SER A 113 11.95 11.69 5.78
CA SER A 113 12.21 11.20 7.13
C SER A 113 13.36 10.18 7.17
N SER A 114 14.08 10.12 8.28
CA SER A 114 15.10 9.09 8.56
C SER A 114 14.51 7.79 9.10
N GLN A 115 13.22 7.77 9.47
CA GLN A 115 12.48 6.61 9.99
C GLN A 115 11.11 6.49 9.29
N PRO A 116 10.58 5.27 9.10
CA PRO A 116 9.30 5.07 8.42
C PRO A 116 8.13 5.51 9.30
N SER A 117 6.98 5.73 8.68
CA SER A 117 5.71 5.98 9.36
C SER A 117 4.65 4.95 8.94
N ILE A 118 3.47 4.99 9.56
CA ILE A 118 2.33 4.18 9.10
C ILE A 118 1.90 4.51 7.66
N ALA A 119 2.21 5.72 7.16
CA ALA A 119 2.00 6.05 5.76
C ALA A 119 2.97 5.27 4.86
N ASP A 120 4.23 5.13 5.27
CA ASP A 120 5.21 4.37 4.49
C ASP A 120 4.77 2.91 4.33
N LEU A 121 4.40 2.28 5.44
CA LEU A 121 3.90 0.90 5.44
C LEU A 121 2.64 0.75 4.58
N GLY A 122 1.66 1.65 4.75
CA GLY A 122 0.39 1.57 4.02
C GLY A 122 0.56 1.69 2.50
N LEU A 123 1.31 2.70 2.04
CA LEU A 123 1.50 2.91 0.60
C LEU A 123 2.42 1.83 0.00
N ALA A 124 3.44 1.37 0.72
CA ALA A 124 4.31 0.30 0.23
C ALA A 124 3.54 -1.01 0.06
N CYS A 125 2.74 -1.42 1.05
CA CYS A 125 1.88 -2.60 0.96
C CYS A 125 0.84 -2.48 -0.16
N GLU A 126 0.28 -1.29 -0.40
CA GLU A 126 -0.62 -1.06 -1.54
C GLU A 126 0.09 -1.36 -2.87
N ILE A 127 1.32 -0.87 -3.06
CA ILE A 127 2.06 -1.11 -4.31
C ILE A 127 2.48 -2.57 -4.45
N MET A 128 2.70 -3.29 -3.34
CA MET A 128 2.97 -4.73 -3.37
C MET A 128 1.81 -5.55 -3.96
N GLU A 129 0.59 -5.00 -4.07
CA GLU A 129 -0.50 -5.67 -4.79
C GLU A 129 -0.14 -5.91 -6.28
N LEU A 130 0.77 -5.13 -6.86
CA LEU A 130 1.26 -5.33 -8.25
C LEU A 130 2.15 -6.58 -8.41
N GLU A 131 2.61 -7.20 -7.34
CA GLU A 131 3.36 -8.46 -7.46
C GLU A 131 2.50 -9.60 -8.03
N VAL A 132 1.17 -9.52 -7.91
CA VAL A 132 0.26 -10.56 -8.39
C VAL A 132 -0.13 -10.42 -9.86
N VAL A 133 0.15 -9.27 -10.47
CA VAL A 133 -0.14 -9.05 -11.91
C VAL A 133 0.95 -9.69 -12.79
N ASP A 134 0.73 -9.73 -14.10
CA ASP A 134 1.75 -10.17 -15.07
C ASP A 134 3.08 -9.41 -14.92
N ASP A 135 4.21 -10.10 -15.12
CA ASP A 135 5.54 -9.52 -14.97
C ASP A 135 5.79 -8.35 -15.93
N GLY A 136 5.29 -8.45 -17.16
CA GLY A 136 5.39 -7.37 -18.14
C GLY A 136 4.58 -6.14 -17.75
N ALA A 137 3.40 -6.32 -17.14
CA ALA A 137 2.61 -5.23 -16.59
C ALA A 137 3.30 -4.57 -15.39
N ARG A 138 3.78 -5.38 -14.44
CA ARG A 138 4.51 -4.91 -13.26
C ARG A 138 5.75 -4.10 -13.65
N GLU A 139 6.56 -4.63 -14.57
CA GLU A 139 7.78 -3.97 -15.03
C GLU A 139 7.47 -2.66 -15.75
N ARG A 140 6.47 -2.66 -16.65
CA ARG A 140 6.03 -1.44 -17.35
C ARG A 140 5.60 -0.33 -16.38
N ILE A 141 4.88 -0.68 -15.33
CA ILE A 141 4.36 0.28 -14.35
C ILE A 141 5.48 0.78 -13.42
N LEU A 142 6.33 -0.10 -12.89
CA LEU A 142 7.25 0.26 -11.81
C LEU A 142 8.65 0.69 -12.28
N SER A 143 9.13 0.20 -13.42
CA SER A 143 10.48 0.54 -13.91
C SER A 143 10.74 2.04 -14.12
N PRO A 144 9.75 2.90 -14.48
CA PRO A 144 9.97 4.35 -14.55
C PRO A 144 10.19 5.01 -13.19
N HIS A 145 9.78 4.36 -12.10
CA HIS A 145 9.69 4.94 -10.75
C HIS A 145 10.80 4.44 -9.82
N GLN A 146 12.05 4.75 -10.19
CA GLN A 146 13.23 4.29 -9.45
C GLN A 146 13.29 4.80 -8.00
N LYS A 147 12.67 5.94 -7.68
CA LYS A 147 12.62 6.42 -6.29
C LYS A 147 11.62 5.61 -5.49
N ILE A 148 10.48 5.24 -6.08
CA ILE A 148 9.50 4.34 -5.45
C ILE A 148 10.15 3.01 -5.11
N LEU A 149 10.86 2.38 -6.07
CA LEU A 149 11.51 1.09 -5.84
C LEU A 149 12.47 1.12 -4.66
N LYS A 150 13.35 2.13 -4.62
CA LYS A 150 14.30 2.32 -3.50
C LYS A 150 13.60 2.57 -2.16
N TRP A 151 12.53 3.35 -2.16
CA TRP A 151 11.75 3.65 -0.97
C TRP A 151 10.98 2.42 -0.46
N ILE A 152 10.44 1.59 -1.36
CA ILE A 152 9.83 0.30 -1.00
C ILE A 152 10.89 -0.61 -0.35
N ASP A 153 12.08 -0.71 -0.94
CA ASP A 153 13.16 -1.52 -0.36
C ASP A 153 13.61 -1.01 1.02
N ALA A 154 13.69 0.32 1.21
CA ALA A 154 13.96 0.91 2.51
C ALA A 154 12.87 0.57 3.54
N THR A 155 11.59 0.63 3.13
CA THR A 155 10.44 0.29 3.96
C THR A 155 10.43 -1.19 4.34
N LYS A 156 10.70 -2.08 3.37
CA LYS A 156 10.90 -3.53 3.59
C LYS A 156 11.97 -3.77 4.63
N ASN A 157 13.17 -3.21 4.43
CA ASN A 157 14.31 -3.41 5.31
C ASN A 157 14.03 -2.92 6.74
N ALA A 158 13.35 -1.79 6.89
CA ALA A 158 13.00 -1.24 8.21
C ALA A 158 11.92 -2.04 8.95
N THR A 159 11.25 -2.98 8.28
CA THR A 159 10.13 -3.77 8.83
C THR A 159 10.39 -5.28 8.80
N GLN A 160 11.64 -5.69 8.55
CA GLN A 160 12.06 -7.08 8.63
C GLN A 160 11.89 -7.68 10.04
N PRO A 161 11.52 -8.98 10.16
CA PRO A 161 11.20 -9.92 9.08
C PRO A 161 9.74 -9.82 8.57
N TYR A 162 8.91 -9.05 9.26
CA TYR A 162 7.45 -9.10 9.11
C TYR A 162 6.94 -8.71 7.73
N PHE A 163 7.63 -7.80 7.04
CA PHE A 163 7.24 -7.45 5.67
C PHE A 163 7.32 -8.66 4.74
N ASP A 164 8.41 -9.42 4.79
CA ASP A 164 8.58 -10.59 3.93
C ASP A 164 7.65 -11.72 4.34
N GLU A 165 7.47 -11.94 5.66
CA GLU A 165 6.53 -12.94 6.16
C GLU A 165 5.10 -12.68 5.69
N PHE A 166 4.64 -11.43 5.75
CA PHE A 166 3.29 -11.05 5.31
C PHE A 166 3.12 -11.23 3.79
N HIS A 167 4.15 -10.92 3.01
CA HIS A 167 4.11 -10.97 1.55
C HIS A 167 4.55 -12.32 0.95
N ALA A 168 4.95 -13.29 1.78
CA ALA A 168 5.46 -14.60 1.34
C ALA A 168 4.44 -15.42 0.52
N LEU A 169 3.14 -15.13 0.66
CA LEU A 169 2.07 -15.81 -0.09
C LEU A 169 1.84 -15.24 -1.49
N LEU A 170 2.34 -14.04 -1.81
CA LEU A 170 2.07 -13.38 -3.10
C LEU A 170 2.46 -14.23 -4.32
N PRO A 171 3.61 -14.94 -4.35
CA PRO A 171 3.94 -15.81 -5.49
C PRO A 171 2.91 -16.93 -5.72
N GLN A 172 2.38 -17.50 -4.64
CA GLN A 172 1.37 -18.57 -4.71
C GLN A 172 0.01 -18.02 -5.19
N VAL A 173 -0.34 -16.81 -4.73
CA VAL A 173 -1.53 -16.08 -5.20
C VAL A 173 -1.42 -15.80 -6.70
N LYS A 174 -0.29 -15.26 -7.16
CA LYS A 174 -0.02 -15.02 -8.60
C LYS A 174 -0.20 -16.28 -9.43
N GLN A 175 0.45 -17.38 -9.04
CA GLN A 175 0.33 -18.66 -9.75
C GLN A 175 -1.11 -19.15 -9.82
N THR A 176 -1.87 -19.01 -8.73
CA THR A 176 -3.28 -19.41 -8.67
C THR A 176 -4.14 -18.57 -9.62
N LEU A 177 -3.87 -17.28 -9.73
CA LEU A 177 -4.57 -16.36 -10.63
C LEU A 177 -4.25 -16.66 -12.09
N GLN A 178 -2.97 -16.88 -12.42
CA GLN A 178 -2.54 -17.22 -13.78
C GLN A 178 -3.16 -18.51 -14.30
N ASN A 179 -3.42 -19.50 -13.43
CA ASN A 179 -4.11 -20.73 -13.81
C ASN A 179 -5.63 -20.55 -14.09
N LYS A 180 -6.20 -19.38 -13.77
CA LYS A 180 -7.62 -19.05 -13.97
C LYS A 180 -7.88 -18.15 -15.17
N ILE A 181 -6.83 -17.62 -15.79
CA ILE A 181 -6.87 -16.79 -17.01
C ILE A 181 -6.70 -17.72 -18.21
#